data_AF-A0A7J9SA26-F1
#
_entry.id   AF-A0A7J9SA26-F1
#
_cell.length_a   1.000
_cell.length_b   1.000
_cell.length_c   1.000
_cell.angle_alpha   90.00
_cell.angle_beta   90.00
_cell.angle_gamma   90.00
#
_symmetry.space_group_name_H-M   'P 1'
#
loop_
_entity.id
_entity.type
_entity.pdbx_description
1 polymer ?
#
loop_
_entity_poly.entity_id
_entity_poly.type
_entity_poly.pdbx_seq_one_letter_code
_entity_poly.pdbx_strand_id
1 'polypeptide(L)'
;MPAEEYSGKLKSLKSKSKKSSRIPPKQLRMALVIVVSVIVIFEVYNIYFTAKNRELEELENNRAVAIDTIDKLFFEYPNDPQKIAYVIKLQQSQDEENIERILDDAQKYLEIKQYKTLAINQIKDMYGEYYGSSIKANELERKINSANSTSEVDELFKQSNVEEEVKEILEKSLEKTISSGDSYFYVEMSGQEYFMTKDDVLELTDSMGIMQLKEFRVTPVSNLNKLTVVVSSRQCGKIPLSGDSILVYNKNTPEAPIAYAVIDSSYVILPDIGYSEERSVSNVVNDEGSESTVESTSSISYTLNNLPGVLHATAADKLDIGTVIDKFGSYGERLNKIEDNTQIFDENVNYLLIVAVPTEKVSNLVAVNSEDLFIVKAAGGN
;
A
#
# COMPACT_ATOMS: atom_id res chain seq x y z
N MET A 1 48.73 60.05 -116.97
CA MET A 1 47.33 60.20 -116.51
C MET A 1 46.65 58.85 -116.61
N PRO A 2 45.74 58.47 -115.69
CA PRO A 2 45.85 58.51 -114.23
C PRO A 2 45.35 57.18 -113.59
N ALA A 3 45.69 56.94 -112.31
CA ALA A 3 44.81 56.41 -111.26
C ALA A 3 45.63 55.97 -110.02
N GLU A 4 45.57 56.83 -109.00
CA GLU A 4 45.61 56.54 -107.56
C GLU A 4 44.63 55.37 -107.22
N GLU A 5 44.57 54.69 -106.09
CA GLU A 5 45.16 54.75 -104.75
C GLU A 5 44.80 53.40 -104.08
N TYR A 6 45.49 53.07 -102.98
CA TYR A 6 45.05 52.32 -101.79
C TYR A 6 46.08 51.33 -101.25
N SER A 7 46.60 51.73 -100.10
CA SER A 7 47.45 51.02 -99.17
C SER A 7 46.87 49.69 -98.68
N GLY A 8 47.72 48.73 -98.32
CA GLY A 8 47.33 47.71 -97.35
C GLY A 8 48.18 46.44 -97.30
N LYS A 9 49.25 46.47 -96.50
CA LYS A 9 49.82 45.32 -95.76
C LYS A 9 49.81 43.94 -96.46
N LEU A 10 50.85 43.64 -97.24
CA LEU A 10 51.29 42.27 -97.47
C LEU A 10 52.82 42.22 -97.42
N LYS A 11 53.36 42.15 -96.20
CA LYS A 11 54.75 41.75 -95.95
C LYS A 11 54.91 40.31 -96.45
N SER A 12 55.83 40.12 -97.39
CA SER A 12 56.19 38.83 -97.95
C SER A 12 56.69 37.87 -96.86
N LEU A 13 55.98 36.75 -96.73
CA LEU A 13 56.40 35.57 -95.99
C LEU A 13 57.61 34.93 -96.69
N LYS A 14 58.79 35.00 -96.06
CA LYS A 14 59.86 34.01 -96.25
C LYS A 14 60.16 33.36 -94.91
N SER A 15 59.56 32.19 -94.70
CA SER A 15 59.82 31.29 -93.59
C SER A 15 61.28 30.87 -93.55
N LYS A 16 62.03 31.33 -92.55
CA LYS A 16 63.28 30.68 -92.12
C LYS A 16 62.92 29.56 -91.16
N SER A 17 62.94 28.31 -91.62
CA SER A 17 62.91 27.15 -90.72
C SER A 17 64.20 27.14 -89.90
N LYS A 18 64.07 27.26 -88.57
CA LYS A 18 65.19 27.14 -87.63
C LYS A 18 65.61 25.67 -87.54
N LYS A 19 66.91 25.42 -87.66
CA LYS A 19 67.55 24.12 -87.41
C LYS A 19 67.18 23.62 -86.01
N SER A 20 66.57 22.44 -85.95
CA SER A 20 66.39 21.64 -84.74
C SER A 20 67.76 21.14 -84.25
N SER A 21 68.14 21.51 -83.03
CA SER A 21 69.26 20.90 -82.31
C SER A 21 68.86 19.51 -81.85
N ARG A 22 69.40 18.46 -82.49
CA ARG A 22 69.22 17.06 -82.06
C ARG A 22 69.86 16.85 -80.68
N ILE A 23 69.02 16.59 -79.67
CA ILE A 23 69.44 16.13 -78.34
C ILE A 23 70.08 14.74 -78.50
N PRO A 24 71.27 14.47 -77.93
CA PRO A 24 71.91 13.17 -78.02
C PRO A 24 71.06 12.07 -77.36
N PRO A 25 70.98 10.86 -77.94
CA PRO A 25 69.99 9.83 -77.57
C PRO A 25 70.10 9.32 -76.12
N LYS A 26 71.28 9.43 -75.49
CA LYS A 26 71.46 9.10 -74.06
C LYS A 26 70.77 10.11 -73.12
N GLN A 27 70.86 11.41 -73.43
CA GLN A 27 70.20 12.45 -72.64
C GLN A 27 68.68 12.44 -72.85
N LEU A 28 68.23 12.14 -74.08
CA LEU A 28 66.81 11.96 -74.38
C LEU A 28 66.23 10.77 -73.60
N ARG A 29 66.91 9.62 -73.56
CA ARG A 29 66.50 8.45 -72.76
C ARG A 29 66.46 8.75 -71.26
N MET A 30 67.47 9.44 -70.73
CA MET A 30 67.53 9.81 -69.31
C MET A 30 66.41 10.80 -68.94
N ALA A 31 66.13 11.80 -69.79
CA ALA A 31 65.01 12.72 -69.61
C ALA A 31 63.66 11.99 -69.69
N LEU A 32 63.50 11.02 -70.60
CA LEU A 32 62.28 10.21 -70.72
C LEU A 32 62.06 9.35 -69.47
N VAL A 33 63.10 8.72 -68.93
CA VAL A 33 63.03 7.97 -67.68
C VAL A 33 62.60 8.88 -66.53
N ILE A 34 63.20 10.06 -66.38
CA ILE A 34 62.82 11.01 -65.32
C ILE A 34 61.36 11.46 -65.46
N VAL A 35 60.90 11.77 -66.68
CA VAL A 35 59.50 12.15 -66.93
C VAL A 35 58.54 11.01 -66.59
N VAL A 36 58.86 9.78 -66.99
CA VAL A 36 58.05 8.60 -66.66
C VAL A 36 58.03 8.36 -65.15
N SER A 37 59.15 8.48 -64.46
CA SER A 37 59.22 8.37 -62.99
C SER A 37 58.34 9.40 -62.29
N VAL A 38 58.36 10.66 -62.74
CA VAL A 38 57.53 11.73 -62.16
C VAL A 38 56.04 11.46 -62.38
N ILE A 39 55.65 10.96 -63.55
CA ILE A 39 54.26 10.59 -63.85
C ILE A 39 53.81 9.43 -62.94
N VAL A 40 54.64 8.40 -62.77
CA VAL A 40 54.32 7.26 -61.90
C VAL A 40 54.18 7.70 -60.43
N ILE A 41 55.07 8.56 -59.93
CA ILE A 41 54.99 9.09 -58.56
C ILE A 41 53.71 9.92 -58.38
N PHE A 42 53.34 10.72 -59.39
CA PHE A 42 52.13 11.54 -59.36
C PHE A 42 50.84 10.71 -59.40
N GLU A 43 50.78 9.67 -60.24
CA GLU A 43 49.66 8.72 -60.29
C GLU A 43 49.50 7.96 -58.96
N VAL A 44 50.60 7.45 -58.39
CA VAL A 44 50.59 6.77 -57.08
C VAL A 44 50.15 7.73 -55.97
N TYR A 45 50.64 8.97 -55.98
CA TYR A 45 50.22 9.99 -55.02
C TYR A 45 48.74 10.33 -55.17
N ASN A 46 48.22 10.47 -56.39
CA ASN A 46 46.80 10.71 -56.63
C ASN A 46 45.94 9.54 -56.15
N ILE A 47 46.31 8.28 -56.45
CA ILE A 47 45.56 7.11 -55.98
C ILE A 47 45.53 7.08 -54.45
N TYR A 48 46.68 7.30 -53.79
CA TYR A 48 46.77 7.37 -52.33
C TYR A 48 45.94 8.53 -51.76
N PHE A 49 46.02 9.72 -52.37
CA PHE A 49 45.27 10.91 -51.94
C PHE A 49 43.76 10.72 -52.11
N THR A 50 43.33 10.08 -53.19
CA THR A 50 41.90 9.81 -53.45
C THR A 50 41.35 8.76 -52.49
N ALA A 51 42.12 7.69 -52.21
CA ALA A 51 41.74 6.68 -51.22
C ALA A 51 41.66 7.28 -49.81
N LYS A 52 42.65 8.09 -49.43
CA LYS A 52 42.67 8.76 -48.12
C LYS A 52 41.54 9.77 -47.94
N ASN A 53 41.16 10.50 -48.98
CA ASN A 53 40.02 11.41 -48.91
C ASN A 53 38.70 10.66 -48.79
N ARG A 54 38.57 9.50 -49.42
CA ARG A 54 37.38 8.64 -49.29
C ARG A 54 37.24 8.08 -47.87
N GLU A 55 38.33 7.60 -47.27
CA GLU A 55 38.33 7.16 -45.86
C GLU A 55 37.96 8.31 -44.90
N LEU A 56 38.43 9.54 -45.17
CA LEU A 56 38.08 10.73 -44.40
C LEU A 56 36.60 11.10 -44.52
N GLU A 57 36.04 11.01 -45.73
CA GLU A 57 34.62 11.29 -46.00
C GLU A 57 33.70 10.23 -45.38
N GLU A 58 34.09 8.95 -45.43
CA GLU A 58 33.40 7.85 -44.75
C GLU A 58 33.42 8.05 -43.22
N LEU A 59 34.56 8.44 -42.64
CA LEU A 59 34.67 8.74 -41.20
C LEU A 59 33.81 9.96 -40.79
N GLU A 60 33.79 11.03 -41.59
CA GLU A 60 32.95 12.21 -41.32
C GLU A 60 31.46 11.87 -41.37
N ASN A 61 31.03 11.06 -42.34
CA ASN A 61 29.66 10.55 -42.40
C ASN A 61 29.33 9.68 -41.18
N ASN A 62 30.23 8.78 -40.77
CA ASN A 62 30.05 7.94 -39.60
C ASN A 62 29.93 8.76 -38.30
N ARG A 63 30.71 9.85 -38.16
CA ARG A 63 30.54 10.80 -37.04
C ARG A 63 29.17 11.47 -37.06
N ALA A 64 28.71 11.94 -38.22
CA ALA A 64 27.42 12.61 -38.34
C ALA A 64 26.25 11.67 -37.98
N VAL A 65 26.29 10.42 -38.46
CA VAL A 65 25.31 9.38 -38.11
C VAL A 65 25.37 9.03 -36.63
N ALA A 66 26.56 8.92 -36.05
CA ALA A 66 26.72 8.66 -34.62
C ALA A 66 26.17 9.80 -33.74
N ILE A 67 26.35 11.05 -34.16
CA ILE A 67 25.78 12.22 -33.46
C ILE A 67 24.25 12.18 -33.51
N ASP A 68 23.66 11.92 -34.68
CA ASP A 68 22.19 11.75 -34.81
C ASP A 68 21.68 10.57 -33.96
N THR A 69 22.47 9.51 -33.85
CA THR A 69 22.17 8.36 -32.98
C THR A 69 22.18 8.76 -31.50
N ILE A 70 23.17 9.54 -31.04
CA ILE A 70 23.18 10.11 -29.68
C ILE A 70 21.96 11.02 -29.45
N ASP A 71 21.61 11.86 -30.42
CA ASP A 71 20.43 12.72 -30.31
C ASP A 71 19.13 11.92 -30.12
N LYS A 72 18.99 10.79 -30.85
CA LYS A 72 17.87 9.86 -30.70
C LYS A 72 17.90 9.12 -29.36
N LEU A 73 19.06 8.61 -28.95
CA LEU A 73 19.22 7.90 -27.67
C LEU A 73 18.86 8.79 -26.47
N PHE A 74 19.23 10.07 -26.52
CA PHE A 74 18.94 11.05 -25.47
C PHE A 74 17.63 11.81 -25.68
N PHE A 75 16.72 11.33 -26.53
CA PHE A 75 15.45 12.02 -26.81
C PHE A 75 14.62 12.28 -25.55
N GLU A 76 14.59 11.32 -24.62
CA GLU A 76 13.91 11.45 -23.32
C GLU A 76 14.68 12.33 -22.32
N TYR A 77 15.97 12.57 -22.56
CA TYR A 77 16.87 13.33 -21.69
C TYR A 77 17.63 14.42 -22.47
N PRO A 78 16.92 15.36 -23.14
CA PRO A 78 17.55 16.27 -24.10
C PRO A 78 18.56 17.22 -23.46
N ASN A 79 18.40 17.50 -22.15
CA ASN A 79 19.22 18.42 -21.38
C ASN A 79 20.30 17.70 -20.52
N ASP A 80 20.53 16.40 -20.73
CA ASP A 80 21.56 15.67 -19.97
C ASP A 80 22.98 16.17 -20.35
N PRO A 81 23.81 16.60 -19.38
CA PRO A 81 25.19 17.04 -19.66
C PRO A 81 26.06 15.98 -20.35
N GLN A 82 25.82 14.68 -20.10
CA GLN A 82 26.57 13.60 -20.74
C GLN A 82 26.28 13.51 -22.24
N LYS A 83 25.08 13.90 -22.69
CA LYS A 83 24.76 14.00 -24.12
C LYS A 83 25.78 14.86 -24.84
N ILE A 84 26.03 16.06 -24.31
CA ILE A 84 26.99 17.01 -24.87
C ILE A 84 28.41 16.43 -24.85
N ALA A 85 28.78 15.76 -23.75
CA ALA A 85 30.09 15.12 -23.63
C ALA A 85 30.32 14.03 -24.69
N TYR A 86 29.31 13.18 -24.97
CA TYR A 86 29.38 12.16 -26.01
C TYR A 86 29.46 12.78 -27.42
N VAL A 87 28.67 13.82 -27.71
CA VAL A 87 28.75 14.54 -28.99
C VAL A 87 30.15 15.12 -29.22
N ILE A 88 30.75 15.74 -28.21
CA ILE A 88 32.12 16.28 -28.30
C ILE A 88 33.13 15.16 -28.57
N LYS A 89 33.02 14.02 -27.87
CA LYS A 89 33.90 12.86 -28.09
C LYS A 89 33.77 12.31 -29.52
N LEU A 90 32.56 12.23 -30.06
CA LEU A 90 32.30 11.79 -31.44
C LEU A 90 32.90 12.75 -32.46
N GLN A 91 32.76 14.06 -32.27
CA GLN A 91 33.37 15.08 -33.14
C GLN A 91 34.90 14.98 -33.18
N GLN A 92 35.52 14.53 -32.08
CA GLN A 92 36.97 14.39 -31.93
C GLN A 92 37.52 12.99 -32.29
N SER A 93 36.65 12.00 -32.55
CA SER A 93 37.05 10.61 -32.77
C SER A 93 37.85 10.43 -34.06
N GLN A 94 38.98 9.72 -34.03
CA GLN A 94 39.87 9.59 -35.20
C GLN A 94 39.65 8.32 -36.03
N ASP A 95 38.80 7.41 -35.57
CA ASP A 95 38.56 6.10 -36.18
C ASP A 95 37.17 5.57 -35.81
N GLU A 96 36.71 4.57 -36.57
CA GLU A 96 35.39 3.95 -36.41
C GLU A 96 35.25 3.17 -35.10
N GLU A 97 36.32 2.49 -34.65
CA GLU A 97 36.31 1.70 -33.41
C GLU A 97 36.04 2.60 -32.19
N ASN A 98 36.65 3.79 -32.16
CA ASN A 98 36.36 4.79 -31.14
C ASN A 98 34.93 5.33 -31.23
N ILE A 99 34.36 5.49 -32.43
CA ILE A 99 32.95 5.90 -32.60
C ILE A 99 32.03 4.83 -32.01
N GLU A 100 32.22 3.56 -32.35
CA GLU A 100 31.42 2.45 -31.82
C GLU A 100 31.52 2.35 -30.30
N ARG A 101 32.74 2.46 -29.74
CA ARG A 101 32.95 2.46 -28.29
C ARG A 101 32.24 3.61 -27.59
N ILE A 102 32.25 4.80 -28.17
CA ILE A 102 31.54 5.97 -27.61
C ILE A 102 30.02 5.73 -27.62
N LEU A 103 29.48 5.13 -28.68
CA LEU A 103 28.06 4.77 -28.76
C LEU A 103 27.67 3.71 -27.71
N ASP A 104 28.49 2.67 -27.54
CA ASP A 104 28.28 1.63 -26.52
C ASP A 104 28.34 2.21 -25.09
N ASP A 105 29.32 3.08 -24.81
CA ASP A 105 29.41 3.79 -23.52
C ASP A 105 28.17 4.66 -23.26
N ALA A 106 27.65 5.33 -24.29
CA ALA A 106 26.46 6.17 -24.18
C ALA A 106 25.18 5.34 -23.93
N GLN A 107 25.05 4.19 -24.59
CA GLN A 107 23.95 3.26 -24.36
C GLN A 107 23.98 2.71 -22.93
N LYS A 108 25.14 2.22 -22.46
CA LYS A 108 25.31 1.72 -21.09
C LYS A 108 24.97 2.77 -20.03
N TYR A 109 25.39 4.02 -20.25
CA TYR A 109 25.05 5.12 -19.36
C TYR A 109 23.53 5.32 -19.25
N LEU A 110 22.82 5.32 -20.38
CA LEU A 110 21.36 5.48 -20.40
C LEU A 110 20.63 4.31 -19.76
N GLU A 111 21.06 3.07 -20.02
CA GLU A 111 20.50 1.88 -19.38
C GLU A 111 20.59 1.97 -17.85
N ILE A 112 21.77 2.33 -17.31
CA ILE A 112 21.95 2.52 -15.87
C ILE A 112 21.07 3.67 -15.35
N LYS A 113 20.98 4.77 -16.09
CA LYS A 113 20.17 5.94 -15.69
C LYS A 113 18.67 5.61 -15.62
N GLN A 114 18.14 4.90 -16.61
CA GLN A 114 16.76 4.43 -16.63
C GLN A 114 16.52 3.46 -15.46
N TYR A 115 17.45 2.52 -15.24
CA TYR A 115 17.37 1.58 -14.14
C TYR A 115 17.30 2.27 -12.76
N LYS A 116 18.19 3.24 -12.51
CA LYS A 116 18.16 4.06 -11.29
C LYS A 116 16.81 4.78 -11.11
N THR A 117 16.27 5.33 -12.19
CA THR A 117 14.98 6.04 -12.17
C THR A 117 13.85 5.08 -11.78
N LEU A 118 13.81 3.89 -12.37
CA LEU A 118 12.83 2.86 -12.04
C LEU A 118 12.95 2.41 -10.58
N ALA A 119 14.17 2.15 -10.09
CA ALA A 119 14.42 1.76 -8.72
C ALA A 119 13.96 2.84 -7.72
N ILE A 120 14.27 4.11 -7.98
CA ILE A 120 13.82 5.24 -7.15
C ILE A 120 12.29 5.35 -7.15
N ASN A 121 11.64 5.17 -8.30
CA ASN A 121 10.18 5.19 -8.39
C ASN A 121 9.55 4.04 -7.59
N GLN A 122 10.11 2.83 -7.67
CA GLN A 122 9.67 1.70 -6.84
C GLN A 122 9.79 2.02 -5.33
N ILE A 123 10.88 2.67 -4.90
CA ILE A 123 11.02 3.12 -3.51
C ILE A 123 9.93 4.14 -3.16
N LYS A 124 9.67 5.12 -4.02
CA LYS A 124 8.59 6.11 -3.81
C LYS A 124 7.22 5.44 -3.68
N ASP A 125 6.93 4.44 -4.51
CA ASP A 125 5.67 3.71 -4.48
C ASP A 125 5.53 2.85 -3.22
N MET A 126 6.63 2.23 -2.75
CA MET A 126 6.65 1.46 -1.50
C MET A 126 6.40 2.35 -0.29
N TYR A 127 7.10 3.50 -0.17
CA TYR A 127 6.92 4.42 0.96
C TYR A 127 5.64 5.26 0.88
N GLY A 128 5.11 5.52 -0.31
CA GLY A 128 3.92 6.34 -0.52
C GLY A 128 4.07 7.73 0.08
N GLU A 129 3.10 8.14 0.89
CA GLU A 129 3.10 9.46 1.55
C GLU A 129 4.25 9.66 2.55
N TYR A 130 4.85 8.57 3.06
CA TYR A 130 5.96 8.63 4.02
C TYR A 130 7.32 8.83 3.38
N TYR A 131 7.41 8.82 2.04
CA TYR A 131 8.69 8.94 1.33
C TYR A 131 9.43 10.21 1.70
N GLY A 132 8.73 11.36 1.68
CA GLY A 132 9.34 12.66 1.91
C GLY A 132 9.89 12.86 3.33
N SER A 133 9.39 12.10 4.30
CA SER A 133 9.81 12.19 5.71
C SER A 133 10.80 11.09 6.13
N SER A 134 11.01 10.04 5.31
CA SER A 134 11.97 8.98 5.64
C SER A 134 13.41 9.40 5.33
N ILE A 135 14.24 9.49 6.38
CA ILE A 135 15.68 9.74 6.26
C ILE A 135 16.35 8.60 5.48
N LYS A 136 15.93 7.35 5.73
CA LYS A 136 16.51 6.17 5.09
C LYS A 136 16.13 6.09 3.60
N ALA A 137 14.88 6.43 3.24
CA ALA A 137 14.47 6.52 1.83
C ALA A 137 15.31 7.55 1.06
N ASN A 138 15.49 8.74 1.65
CA ASN A 138 16.33 9.80 1.08
C ASN A 138 17.80 9.38 0.97
N GLU A 139 18.33 8.65 1.97
CA GLU A 139 19.70 8.12 1.91
C GLU A 139 19.86 7.06 0.82
N LEU A 140 18.87 6.17 0.66
CA LEU A 140 18.85 5.14 -0.37
C LEU A 140 18.75 5.76 -1.77
N GLU A 141 17.88 6.74 -1.99
CA GLU A 141 17.81 7.51 -3.25
C GLU A 141 19.17 8.13 -3.58
N ARG A 142 19.86 8.73 -2.59
CA ARG A 142 21.19 9.30 -2.80
C ARG A 142 22.21 8.23 -3.21
N LYS A 143 22.23 7.07 -2.53
CA LYS A 143 23.15 5.97 -2.86
C LYS A 143 22.89 5.40 -4.25
N ILE A 144 21.62 5.21 -4.63
CA ILE A 144 21.22 4.74 -5.97
C ILE A 144 21.65 5.73 -7.05
N ASN A 145 21.45 7.04 -6.82
CA ASN A 145 21.90 8.07 -7.76
C ASN A 145 23.43 8.04 -7.97
N SER A 146 24.19 7.71 -6.93
CA SER A 146 25.66 7.58 -6.98
C SER A 146 26.19 6.23 -7.50
N ALA A 147 25.34 5.21 -7.67
CA ALA A 147 25.78 3.88 -8.11
C ALA A 147 26.36 3.89 -9.54
N ASN A 148 27.33 3.03 -9.82
CA ASN A 148 27.99 2.96 -11.14
C ASN A 148 27.51 1.81 -12.01
N SER A 149 26.69 0.91 -11.48
CA SER A 149 26.17 -0.26 -12.20
C SER A 149 24.77 -0.63 -11.72
N THR A 150 24.05 -1.42 -12.53
CA THR A 150 22.75 -1.99 -12.13
C THR A 150 22.90 -2.97 -10.97
N SER A 151 23.97 -3.76 -10.93
CA SER A 151 24.25 -4.70 -9.82
C SER A 151 24.45 -3.99 -8.48
N GLU A 152 25.10 -2.83 -8.48
CA GLU A 152 25.25 -2.02 -7.26
C GLU A 152 23.90 -1.46 -6.78
N VAL A 153 23.02 -1.06 -7.71
CA VAL A 153 21.65 -0.64 -7.38
C VAL A 153 20.86 -1.80 -6.74
N ASP A 154 20.98 -3.01 -7.27
CA ASP A 154 20.30 -4.20 -6.73
C ASP A 154 20.80 -4.56 -5.33
N GLU A 155 22.11 -4.47 -5.09
CA GLU A 155 22.69 -4.71 -3.77
C GLU A 155 22.20 -3.67 -2.76
N LEU A 156 22.19 -2.39 -3.14
CA LEU A 156 21.67 -1.31 -2.29
C LEU A 156 20.20 -1.53 -1.92
N PHE A 157 19.38 -1.96 -2.88
CA PHE A 157 17.97 -2.23 -2.67
C PHE A 157 17.74 -3.46 -1.77
N LYS A 158 18.53 -4.52 -1.92
CA LYS A 158 18.46 -5.72 -1.06
C LYS A 158 18.89 -5.43 0.37
N GLN A 159 19.92 -4.59 0.56
CA GLN A 159 20.46 -4.27 1.88
C GLN A 159 19.57 -3.31 2.68
N SER A 160 18.79 -2.47 2.00
CA SER A 160 17.98 -1.45 2.65
C SER A 160 16.71 -1.98 3.31
N ASN A 161 16.30 -3.22 3.02
CA ASN A 161 15.12 -3.89 3.59
C ASN A 161 13.89 -2.96 3.70
N VAL A 162 13.56 -2.32 2.57
CA VAL A 162 12.55 -1.25 2.50
C VAL A 162 11.18 -1.74 2.97
N GLU A 163 10.83 -3.00 2.68
CA GLU A 163 9.54 -3.58 3.04
C GLU A 163 9.33 -3.59 4.55
N GLU A 164 10.31 -4.07 5.32
CA GLU A 164 10.22 -4.18 6.78
C GLU A 164 10.14 -2.79 7.43
N GLU A 165 10.88 -1.81 6.90
CA GLU A 165 10.79 -0.44 7.38
C GLU A 165 9.43 0.20 7.12
N VAL A 166 8.88 0.04 5.92
CA VAL A 166 7.54 0.56 5.60
C VAL A 166 6.50 -0.07 6.51
N LYS A 167 6.63 -1.38 6.78
CA LYS A 167 5.76 -2.08 7.73
C LYS A 167 5.83 -1.45 9.13
N GLU A 168 7.04 -1.25 9.66
CA GLU A 168 7.23 -0.61 10.98
C GLU A 168 6.62 0.81 11.04
N ILE A 169 6.74 1.60 9.98
CA ILE A 169 6.18 2.96 9.94
C ILE A 169 4.65 2.91 10.02
N LEU A 170 4.03 2.01 9.25
CA LEU A 170 2.59 1.81 9.25
C LEU A 170 2.10 1.31 10.61
N GLU A 171 2.75 0.29 11.17
CA GLU A 171 2.44 -0.26 12.50
C GLU A 171 2.55 0.82 13.58
N LYS A 172 3.63 1.61 13.63
CA LYS A 172 3.78 2.70 14.60
C LYS A 172 2.72 3.79 14.45
N SER A 173 2.31 4.09 13.22
CA SER A 173 1.25 5.07 12.95
C SER A 173 -0.10 4.57 13.49
N LEU A 174 -0.40 3.29 13.28
CA LEU A 174 -1.60 2.63 13.78
C LEU A 174 -1.56 2.51 15.31
N GLU A 175 -0.45 2.06 15.89
CA GLU A 175 -0.25 1.94 17.33
C GLU A 175 -0.48 3.28 18.03
N LYS A 176 0.02 4.39 17.45
CA LYS A 176 -0.22 5.73 17.98
C LYS A 176 -1.70 6.10 17.99
N THR A 177 -2.45 5.68 16.98
CA THR A 177 -3.89 5.93 16.85
C THR A 177 -4.67 5.07 17.85
N ILE A 178 -4.31 3.80 17.98
CA ILE A 178 -4.92 2.82 18.91
C ILE A 178 -4.58 3.13 20.38
N SER A 179 -3.46 3.80 20.63
CA SER A 179 -3.02 4.21 21.97
C SER A 179 -3.70 5.48 22.49
N SER A 180 -4.69 6.03 21.77
CA SER A 180 -5.46 7.23 22.19
C SER A 180 -6.23 7.05 23.51
N GLY A 181 -6.38 5.80 23.98
CA GLY A 181 -7.08 5.47 25.22
C GLY A 181 -8.52 5.02 25.03
N ASP A 182 -9.02 5.04 23.79
CA ASP A 182 -10.35 4.55 23.43
C ASP A 182 -10.37 3.01 23.41
N SER A 183 -11.52 2.42 23.78
CA SER A 183 -11.70 0.96 23.83
C SER A 183 -12.26 0.39 22.51
N TYR A 184 -12.80 1.24 21.65
CA TYR A 184 -13.51 0.85 20.42
C TYR A 184 -13.13 1.73 19.25
N PHE A 185 -13.12 1.13 18.06
CA PHE A 185 -12.68 1.77 16.84
C PHE A 185 -13.56 1.38 15.65
N TYR A 186 -13.76 2.33 14.74
CA TYR A 186 -14.17 2.02 13.38
C TYR A 186 -12.96 1.70 12.53
N VAL A 187 -13.03 0.58 11.83
CA VAL A 187 -11.98 0.04 10.98
C VAL A 187 -12.52 0.01 9.55
N GLU A 188 -11.87 0.74 8.65
CA GLU A 188 -12.19 0.71 7.23
C GLU A 188 -11.18 -0.19 6.50
N MET A 189 -11.70 -1.20 5.79
CA MET A 189 -10.92 -2.11 4.98
C MET A 189 -11.65 -2.40 3.67
N SER A 190 -10.97 -2.21 2.54
CA SER A 190 -11.52 -2.49 1.20
C SER A 190 -12.90 -1.84 0.95
N GLY A 191 -13.11 -0.65 1.51
CA GLY A 191 -14.35 0.13 1.39
C GLY A 191 -15.51 -0.34 2.28
N GLN A 192 -15.26 -1.24 3.23
CA GLN A 192 -16.22 -1.66 4.24
C GLN A 192 -15.78 -1.17 5.64
N GLU A 193 -16.74 -0.66 6.40
CA GLU A 193 -16.54 -0.19 7.78
C GLU A 193 -16.97 -1.27 8.76
N TYR A 194 -16.10 -1.55 9.72
CA TYR A 194 -16.29 -2.53 10.79
C TYR A 194 -16.14 -1.83 12.14
N PHE A 195 -16.90 -2.27 13.14
CA PHE A 195 -16.75 -1.82 14.52
C PHE A 195 -16.07 -2.91 15.33
N MET A 196 -14.93 -2.59 15.94
CA MET A 196 -14.06 -3.56 16.60
C MET A 196 -13.56 -3.05 17.95
N THR A 197 -13.22 -3.98 18.84
CA THR A 197 -12.55 -3.65 20.10
C THR A 197 -11.08 -3.33 19.83
N LYS A 198 -10.44 -2.64 20.79
CA LYS A 198 -8.99 -2.39 20.73
C LYS A 198 -8.18 -3.66 20.50
N ASP A 199 -8.52 -4.74 21.19
CA ASP A 199 -7.77 -6.00 21.14
C ASP A 199 -7.94 -6.68 19.77
N ASP A 200 -9.16 -6.67 19.21
CA ASP A 200 -9.42 -7.21 17.86
C ASP A 200 -8.65 -6.43 16.79
N VAL A 201 -8.59 -5.10 16.91
CA VAL A 201 -7.82 -4.25 15.98
C VAL A 201 -6.34 -4.60 16.04
N LEU A 202 -5.78 -4.78 17.25
CA LEU A 202 -4.37 -5.14 17.42
C LEU A 202 -4.06 -6.52 16.81
N GLU A 203 -4.86 -7.54 17.13
CA GLU A 203 -4.69 -8.89 16.58
C GLU A 203 -4.79 -8.88 15.05
N LEU A 204 -5.74 -8.12 14.51
CA LEU A 204 -5.91 -7.98 13.07
C LEU A 204 -4.70 -7.31 12.42
N THR A 205 -4.19 -6.21 13.00
CA THR A 205 -3.02 -5.49 12.47
C THR A 205 -1.76 -6.33 12.47
N ASP A 206 -1.55 -7.18 13.48
CA ASP A 206 -0.36 -8.04 13.58
C ASP A 206 -0.28 -9.06 12.43
N SER A 207 -1.44 -9.49 11.93
CA SER A 207 -1.55 -10.48 10.85
C SER A 207 -1.45 -9.90 9.43
N MET A 208 -1.47 -8.57 9.29
CA MET A 208 -1.60 -7.91 7.99
C MET A 208 -0.27 -7.74 7.24
N GLY A 209 -0.35 -7.86 5.91
CA GLY A 209 0.71 -7.46 5.00
C GLY A 209 0.71 -5.95 4.72
N ILE A 210 1.82 -5.43 4.16
CA ILE A 210 1.99 -3.99 3.85
C ILE A 210 0.84 -3.43 3.01
N MET A 211 0.39 -4.17 1.99
CA MET A 211 -0.70 -3.72 1.12
C MET A 211 -2.02 -3.54 1.89
N GLN A 212 -2.30 -4.43 2.85
CA GLN A 212 -3.49 -4.32 3.69
C GLN A 212 -3.37 -3.16 4.67
N LEU A 213 -2.19 -3.01 5.31
CA LEU A 213 -1.92 -1.90 6.23
C LEU A 213 -2.04 -0.52 5.56
N LYS A 214 -1.73 -0.41 4.26
CA LYS A 214 -1.91 0.84 3.49
C LYS A 214 -3.38 1.21 3.26
N GLU A 215 -4.26 0.23 3.15
CA GLU A 215 -5.70 0.45 2.98
C GLU A 215 -6.44 0.56 4.32
N PHE A 216 -5.78 0.15 5.41
CA PHE A 216 -6.35 0.10 6.75
C PHE A 216 -6.48 1.50 7.36
N ARG A 217 -7.70 1.91 7.68
CA ARG A 217 -7.95 3.17 8.40
C ARG A 217 -8.65 2.88 9.71
N VAL A 218 -8.17 3.53 10.78
CA VAL A 218 -8.72 3.38 12.13
C VAL A 218 -9.22 4.74 12.60
N THR A 219 -10.47 4.78 13.06
CA THR A 219 -11.09 5.97 13.65
C THR A 219 -11.53 5.66 15.08
N PRO A 220 -11.04 6.38 16.10
CA PRO A 220 -11.42 6.14 17.50
C PRO A 220 -12.88 6.51 17.77
N VAL A 221 -13.52 5.72 18.64
CA VAL A 221 -14.90 5.96 19.11
C VAL A 221 -14.87 6.31 20.59
N SER A 222 -14.88 7.61 20.89
CA SER A 222 -14.61 8.09 22.25
C SER A 222 -15.79 8.07 23.21
N ASN A 223 -17.04 8.05 22.72
CA ASN A 223 -18.22 8.15 23.59
C ASN A 223 -19.33 7.18 23.17
N LEU A 224 -19.63 6.23 24.06
CA LEU A 224 -20.79 5.36 23.96
C LEU A 224 -21.90 5.84 24.91
N ASN A 225 -23.11 5.99 24.40
CA ASN A 225 -24.30 6.26 25.20
C ASN A 225 -25.04 4.97 25.50
N LYS A 226 -25.49 4.82 26.74
CA LYS A 226 -26.31 3.69 27.15
C LYS A 226 -27.76 3.92 26.74
N LEU A 227 -28.31 2.95 26.02
CA LEU A 227 -29.71 2.92 25.61
C LEU A 227 -30.33 1.61 26.08
N THR A 228 -31.61 1.66 26.40
CA THR A 228 -32.39 0.48 26.76
C THR A 228 -33.22 0.05 25.57
N VAL A 229 -33.09 -1.22 25.18
CA VAL A 229 -33.82 -1.81 24.05
C VAL A 229 -34.53 -3.06 24.53
N VAL A 230 -35.82 -3.18 24.22
CA VAL A 230 -36.59 -4.40 24.46
C VAL A 230 -36.73 -5.13 23.14
N VAL A 231 -36.27 -6.38 23.07
CA VAL A 231 -36.37 -7.22 21.88
C VAL A 231 -36.91 -8.59 22.26
N SER A 232 -37.66 -9.22 21.35
CA SER A 232 -38.06 -10.61 21.51
C SER A 232 -36.91 -11.57 21.16
N SER A 233 -36.98 -12.80 21.66
CA SER A 233 -36.06 -13.87 21.27
C SER A 233 -36.08 -14.10 19.76
N ARG A 234 -37.22 -13.89 19.07
CA ARG A 234 -37.30 -13.97 17.59
C ARG A 234 -36.42 -12.93 16.87
N GLN A 235 -36.12 -11.81 17.50
CA GLN A 235 -35.34 -10.70 16.90
C GLN A 235 -33.83 -10.79 17.17
N CYS A 236 -33.43 -11.51 18.23
CA CYS A 236 -32.04 -11.59 18.68
C CYS A 236 -31.50 -13.04 18.69
N GLY A 237 -32.37 -14.03 18.59
CA GLY A 237 -32.05 -15.43 18.86
C GLY A 237 -31.71 -15.61 20.34
N LYS A 238 -30.48 -16.02 20.61
CA LYS A 238 -29.96 -16.18 21.98
C LYS A 238 -29.80 -14.83 22.66
N ILE A 239 -29.98 -14.78 23.97
CA ILE A 239 -29.67 -13.57 24.73
C ILE A 239 -28.15 -13.29 24.64
N PRO A 240 -27.74 -12.10 24.19
CA PRO A 240 -26.33 -11.74 24.10
C PRO A 240 -25.79 -11.40 25.49
N LEU A 241 -24.51 -11.63 25.72
CA LEU A 241 -23.86 -11.47 27.02
C LEU A 241 -23.18 -10.11 27.13
N SER A 242 -22.95 -9.66 28.37
CA SER A 242 -22.18 -8.44 28.63
C SER A 242 -20.81 -8.51 27.95
N GLY A 243 -20.46 -7.46 27.19
CA GLY A 243 -19.24 -7.38 26.39
C GLY A 243 -19.41 -7.84 24.94
N ASP A 244 -20.51 -8.48 24.58
CA ASP A 244 -20.76 -8.87 23.18
C ASP A 244 -20.93 -7.63 22.30
N SER A 245 -20.17 -7.60 21.20
CA SER A 245 -20.38 -6.64 20.12
C SER A 245 -21.55 -7.09 19.26
N ILE A 246 -22.46 -6.18 18.95
CA ILE A 246 -23.69 -6.45 18.20
C ILE A 246 -23.90 -5.47 17.04
N LEU A 247 -24.55 -5.98 16.00
CA LEU A 247 -25.05 -5.25 14.85
C LEU A 247 -26.56 -5.12 14.99
N VAL A 248 -27.06 -3.90 14.87
CA VAL A 248 -28.49 -3.62 14.91
C VAL A 248 -28.98 -3.27 13.51
N TYR A 249 -29.98 -4.00 13.05
CA TYR A 249 -30.62 -3.82 11.75
C TYR A 249 -32.06 -3.35 11.92
N ASN A 250 -32.54 -2.62 10.92
CA ASN A 250 -33.97 -2.36 10.77
C ASN A 250 -34.56 -3.39 9.80
N LYS A 251 -35.62 -4.06 10.21
CA LYS A 251 -36.39 -5.01 9.41
C LYS A 251 -36.79 -4.46 8.03
N ASN A 252 -37.08 -3.16 7.96
CA ASN A 252 -37.50 -2.49 6.73
C ASN A 252 -36.33 -2.18 5.79
N THR A 253 -35.09 -2.15 6.31
CA THR A 253 -33.85 -1.88 5.54
C THR A 253 -32.72 -2.80 6.01
N PRO A 254 -32.78 -4.11 5.72
CA PRO A 254 -31.85 -5.09 6.28
C PRO A 254 -30.46 -5.10 5.59
N GLU A 255 -30.27 -4.31 4.54
CA GLU A 255 -29.05 -4.32 3.72
C GLU A 255 -27.80 -3.83 4.45
N ALA A 256 -27.96 -2.96 5.45
CA ALA A 256 -26.88 -2.43 6.26
C ALA A 256 -27.31 -2.22 7.72
N PRO A 257 -26.40 -2.41 8.69
CA PRO A 257 -26.70 -2.14 10.09
C PRO A 257 -26.95 -0.63 10.28
N ILE A 258 -28.00 -0.31 11.05
CA ILE A 258 -28.35 1.07 11.40
C ILE A 258 -27.50 1.59 12.57
N ALA A 259 -26.98 0.68 13.40
CA ALA A 259 -26.11 0.96 14.52
C ALA A 259 -25.23 -0.25 14.85
N TYR A 260 -24.06 0.05 15.41
CA TYR A 260 -23.17 -0.90 16.08
C TYR A 260 -23.25 -0.61 17.57
N ALA A 261 -23.22 -1.64 18.41
CA ALA A 261 -23.31 -1.45 19.86
C ALA A 261 -22.60 -2.57 20.61
N VAL A 262 -22.36 -2.34 21.90
CA VAL A 262 -21.84 -3.34 22.82
C VAL A 262 -22.86 -3.58 23.92
N ILE A 263 -23.09 -4.83 24.30
CA ILE A 263 -23.97 -5.15 25.42
C ILE A 263 -23.28 -4.74 26.73
N ASP A 264 -23.89 -3.80 27.45
CA ASP A 264 -23.49 -3.44 28.82
C ASP A 264 -24.11 -4.40 29.84
N SER A 265 -25.38 -4.76 29.63
CA SER A 265 -26.06 -5.79 30.40
C SER A 265 -27.27 -6.33 29.66
N SER A 266 -27.64 -7.56 29.96
CA SER A 266 -28.77 -8.24 29.36
C SER A 266 -29.62 -8.94 30.43
N TYR A 267 -30.93 -8.82 30.29
CA TYR A 267 -31.89 -9.39 31.24
C TYR A 267 -33.00 -10.11 30.47
N VAL A 268 -33.45 -11.23 31.02
CA VAL A 268 -34.67 -11.89 30.55
C VAL A 268 -35.86 -11.24 31.24
N ILE A 269 -36.84 -10.79 30.46
CA ILE A 269 -38.13 -10.34 30.96
C ILE A 269 -38.95 -11.58 31.26
N LEU A 270 -39.03 -11.91 32.54
CA LEU A 270 -39.74 -13.09 33.01
C LEU A 270 -41.23 -12.79 33.17
N PRO A 271 -42.12 -13.77 32.88
CA PRO A 271 -43.50 -13.71 33.33
C PRO A 271 -43.56 -13.73 34.87
N ASP A 272 -44.75 -13.59 35.45
CA ASP A 272 -44.94 -13.65 36.91
C ASP A 272 -44.39 -14.96 37.49
N ILE A 273 -43.36 -14.85 38.34
CA ILE A 273 -42.73 -15.98 39.04
C ILE A 273 -43.19 -15.97 40.50
N GLY A 274 -43.60 -17.15 40.99
CA GLY A 274 -43.80 -17.40 42.42
C GLY A 274 -42.54 -18.00 43.05
N TYR A 275 -42.18 -17.52 44.24
CA TYR A 275 -41.12 -18.11 45.08
C TYR A 275 -41.70 -18.61 46.41
N SER A 276 -41.21 -19.74 46.92
CA SER A 276 -41.49 -20.24 48.27
C SER A 276 -40.25 -20.97 48.81
N GLU A 277 -39.99 -20.83 50.11
CA GLU A 277 -38.89 -21.51 50.81
C GLU A 277 -39.36 -22.00 52.18
N GLU A 278 -38.91 -23.18 52.57
CA GLU A 278 -39.11 -23.74 53.91
C GLU A 278 -37.76 -23.77 54.64
N ARG A 279 -37.69 -23.20 55.84
CA ARG A 279 -36.50 -23.26 56.69
C ARG A 279 -36.75 -24.10 57.92
N SER A 280 -35.88 -25.09 58.13
CA SER A 280 -35.86 -25.92 59.33
C SER A 280 -34.68 -25.50 60.20
N VAL A 281 -34.93 -25.16 61.47
CA VAL A 281 -33.87 -24.86 62.44
C VAL A 281 -33.91 -25.95 63.52
N SER A 282 -32.85 -26.76 63.58
CA SER A 282 -32.65 -27.73 64.66
C SER A 282 -31.66 -27.17 65.67
N ASN A 283 -32.10 -26.94 66.90
CA ASN A 283 -31.20 -26.62 68.00
C ASN A 283 -31.13 -27.82 68.94
N VAL A 284 -29.92 -28.35 69.12
CA VAL A 284 -29.63 -29.37 70.14
C VAL A 284 -29.09 -28.64 71.36
N VAL A 285 -29.79 -28.73 72.47
CA VAL A 285 -29.30 -28.25 73.77
C VAL A 285 -28.89 -29.48 74.58
N ASN A 286 -27.62 -29.54 74.96
CA ASN A 286 -27.05 -30.63 75.73
C ASN A 286 -26.79 -30.11 77.14
N ASP A 287 -27.59 -30.58 78.11
CA ASP A 287 -27.42 -30.24 79.52
C ASP A 287 -27.30 -31.53 80.33
N GLU A 288 -26.15 -31.68 80.99
CA GLU A 288 -25.77 -32.77 81.90
C GLU A 288 -26.33 -34.18 81.57
N GLY A 289 -26.17 -34.63 80.33
CA GLY A 289 -26.42 -36.01 79.92
C GLY A 289 -27.83 -36.32 79.42
N SER A 290 -28.68 -35.32 79.22
CA SER A 290 -29.96 -35.47 78.50
C SER A 290 -29.98 -34.57 77.26
N GLU A 291 -29.89 -35.18 76.06
CA GLU A 291 -30.06 -34.44 74.80
C GLU A 291 -31.53 -34.10 74.58
N SER A 292 -31.85 -32.81 74.57
CA SER A 292 -33.16 -32.33 74.15
C SER A 292 -33.02 -31.68 72.77
N THR A 293 -33.58 -32.34 71.75
CA THR A 293 -33.66 -31.79 70.40
C THR A 293 -34.92 -30.96 70.29
N VAL A 294 -34.79 -29.65 70.07
CA VAL A 294 -35.92 -28.79 69.70
C VAL A 294 -35.85 -28.55 68.21
N GLU A 295 -36.66 -29.29 67.46
CA GLU A 295 -36.89 -29.03 66.04
C GLU A 295 -37.98 -27.97 65.92
N SER A 296 -37.62 -26.80 65.40
CA SER A 296 -38.58 -25.78 65.01
C SER A 296 -38.53 -25.66 63.49
N THR A 297 -39.58 -26.17 62.83
CA THR A 297 -39.83 -25.88 61.42
C THR A 297 -40.57 -24.56 61.36
N SER A 298 -39.85 -23.47 61.09
CA SER A 298 -40.48 -22.20 60.75
C SER A 298 -40.71 -22.18 59.24
N SER A 299 -41.89 -22.65 58.82
CA SER A 299 -42.35 -22.44 57.45
C SER A 299 -42.76 -20.98 57.28
N ILE A 300 -41.87 -20.15 56.74
CA ILE A 300 -42.25 -18.81 56.31
C ILE A 300 -42.58 -18.88 54.82
N SER A 301 -43.83 -19.20 54.51
CA SER A 301 -44.35 -19.15 53.15
C SER A 301 -44.66 -17.70 52.79
N TYR A 302 -43.75 -17.02 52.12
CA TYR A 302 -44.09 -15.80 51.39
C TYR A 302 -44.53 -16.21 49.98
N THR A 303 -45.81 -16.09 49.66
CA THR A 303 -46.23 -16.11 48.25
C THR A 303 -45.86 -14.77 47.63
N LEU A 304 -44.61 -14.64 47.22
CA LEU A 304 -44.17 -13.46 46.46
C LEU A 304 -44.64 -13.67 45.03
N ASN A 305 -45.84 -13.18 44.76
CA ASN A 305 -46.31 -13.02 43.41
C ASN A 305 -45.42 -11.96 42.76
N ASN A 306 -44.63 -12.41 41.78
CA ASN A 306 -43.91 -11.58 40.82
C ASN A 306 -42.52 -11.17 41.30
N LEU A 307 -41.59 -11.02 40.34
CA LEU A 307 -40.17 -10.73 40.57
C LEU A 307 -39.91 -9.48 41.46
N PRO A 308 -40.69 -8.38 41.37
CA PRO A 308 -40.54 -7.26 42.30
C PRO A 308 -40.77 -7.64 43.77
N GLY A 309 -41.71 -8.55 44.04
CA GLY A 309 -41.96 -9.07 45.39
C GLY A 309 -40.76 -9.82 45.93
N VAL A 310 -40.15 -10.69 45.11
CA VAL A 310 -38.91 -11.41 45.42
C VAL A 310 -37.78 -10.44 45.73
N LEU A 311 -37.53 -9.45 44.86
CA LEU A 311 -36.47 -8.46 45.03
C LEU A 311 -36.68 -7.57 46.27
N HIS A 312 -37.90 -7.11 46.54
CA HIS A 312 -38.22 -6.33 47.73
C HIS A 312 -38.03 -7.14 49.03
N ALA A 313 -38.41 -8.42 49.04
CA ALA A 313 -38.19 -9.28 50.20
C ALA A 313 -36.69 -9.53 50.43
N THR A 314 -35.91 -9.72 49.37
CA THR A 314 -34.46 -9.83 49.43
C THR A 314 -33.80 -8.56 49.96
N ALA A 315 -34.19 -7.38 49.44
CA ALA A 315 -33.66 -6.09 49.90
C ALA A 315 -34.07 -5.74 51.35
N ALA A 316 -35.14 -6.36 51.85
CA ALA A 316 -35.58 -6.24 53.24
C ALA A 316 -34.97 -7.32 54.16
N ASP A 317 -33.92 -8.01 53.72
CA ASP A 317 -33.24 -9.12 54.41
C ASP A 317 -34.16 -10.29 54.80
N LYS A 318 -35.31 -10.43 54.12
CA LYS A 318 -36.27 -11.53 54.36
C LYS A 318 -35.96 -12.77 53.54
N LEU A 319 -35.18 -12.64 52.47
CA LEU A 319 -34.69 -13.72 51.62
C LEU A 319 -33.17 -13.66 51.52
N ASP A 320 -32.54 -14.83 51.42
CA ASP A 320 -31.09 -14.91 51.23
C ASP A 320 -30.69 -14.47 49.82
N ILE A 321 -29.83 -13.45 49.73
CA ILE A 321 -29.36 -12.87 48.47
C ILE A 321 -28.61 -13.90 47.63
N GLY A 322 -27.84 -14.80 48.28
CA GLY A 322 -27.06 -15.85 47.60
C GLY A 322 -27.97 -16.85 46.88
N THR A 323 -29.04 -17.29 47.54
CA THR A 323 -30.03 -18.21 46.99
C THR A 323 -30.80 -17.61 45.81
N VAL A 324 -31.12 -16.30 45.88
CA VAL A 324 -31.78 -15.59 44.77
C VAL A 324 -30.82 -15.44 43.59
N ILE A 325 -29.55 -15.11 43.82
CA ILE A 325 -28.52 -15.03 42.78
C ILE A 325 -28.30 -16.40 42.12
N ASP A 326 -28.20 -17.49 42.87
CA ASP A 326 -28.00 -18.83 42.32
C ASP A 326 -29.19 -19.32 41.48
N LYS A 327 -30.42 -19.00 41.90
CA LYS A 327 -31.63 -19.40 41.18
C LYS A 327 -31.87 -18.57 39.91
N PHE A 328 -31.68 -17.25 39.98
CA PHE A 328 -32.13 -16.33 38.93
C PHE A 328 -31.01 -15.60 38.20
N GLY A 329 -29.83 -15.44 38.81
CA GLY A 329 -28.75 -14.59 38.30
C GLY A 329 -28.16 -15.01 36.95
N SER A 330 -28.18 -16.31 36.64
CA SER A 330 -27.71 -16.86 35.35
C SER A 330 -28.85 -17.49 34.53
N TYR A 331 -30.09 -17.07 34.77
CA TYR A 331 -31.26 -17.69 34.11
C TYR A 331 -31.16 -17.62 32.58
N GLY A 332 -30.80 -16.47 32.01
CA GLY A 332 -30.65 -16.30 30.56
C GLY A 332 -29.57 -17.21 29.95
N GLU A 333 -28.42 -17.35 30.61
CA GLU A 333 -27.36 -18.26 30.17
C GLU A 333 -27.78 -19.74 30.24
N ARG A 334 -28.48 -20.11 31.32
CA ARG A 334 -29.03 -21.46 31.49
C ARG A 334 -30.09 -21.76 30.42
N LEU A 335 -30.92 -20.77 30.08
CA LEU A 335 -31.89 -20.87 28.99
C LEU A 335 -31.16 -21.13 27.66
N ASN A 336 -30.20 -20.28 27.27
CA ASN A 336 -29.40 -20.49 26.06
C ASN A 336 -28.77 -21.90 26.00
N LYS A 337 -28.21 -22.41 27.12
CA LYS A 337 -27.64 -23.77 27.20
C LYS A 337 -28.68 -24.87 26.99
N ILE A 338 -29.89 -24.70 27.50
CA ILE A 338 -30.98 -25.66 27.30
C ILE A 338 -31.43 -25.64 25.84
N GLU A 339 -31.60 -24.46 25.25
CA GLU A 339 -31.95 -24.32 23.83
C GLU A 339 -30.90 -24.99 22.94
N ASP A 340 -29.60 -24.81 23.23
CA ASP A 340 -28.52 -25.46 22.50
C ASP A 340 -28.53 -26.98 22.61
N ASN A 341 -28.78 -27.51 23.80
CA ASN A 341 -28.76 -28.95 24.05
C ASN A 341 -30.02 -29.67 23.57
N THR A 342 -31.16 -28.96 23.52
CA THR A 342 -32.47 -29.57 23.24
C THR A 342 -33.09 -29.15 21.92
N GLN A 343 -32.59 -28.08 21.29
CA GLN A 343 -33.17 -27.40 20.12
C GLN A 343 -34.59 -26.85 20.35
N ILE A 344 -35.08 -26.84 21.59
CA ILE A 344 -36.36 -26.26 21.94
C ILE A 344 -36.15 -24.76 22.15
N PHE A 345 -36.78 -23.93 21.32
CA PHE A 345 -36.68 -22.47 21.37
C PHE A 345 -38.01 -21.87 21.85
N ASP A 346 -37.94 -21.01 22.88
CA ASP A 346 -39.13 -20.28 23.35
C ASP A 346 -39.19 -18.87 22.72
N GLU A 347 -40.08 -18.75 21.75
CA GLU A 347 -40.30 -17.52 20.99
C GLU A 347 -41.06 -16.42 21.75
N ASN A 348 -41.60 -16.72 22.94
CA ASN A 348 -42.37 -15.76 23.74
C ASN A 348 -41.51 -14.99 24.74
N VAL A 349 -40.22 -15.31 24.82
CA VAL A 349 -39.30 -14.66 25.75
C VAL A 349 -38.90 -13.29 25.19
N ASN A 350 -38.98 -12.26 26.04
CA ASN A 350 -38.46 -10.93 25.73
C ASN A 350 -37.19 -10.67 26.53
N TYR A 351 -36.26 -9.94 25.92
CA TYR A 351 -35.02 -9.51 26.52
C TYR A 351 -35.02 -8.00 26.67
N LEU A 352 -34.53 -7.54 27.83
CA LEU A 352 -34.18 -6.15 28.09
C LEU A 352 -32.67 -6.04 27.97
N LEU A 353 -32.20 -5.30 26.97
CA LEU A 353 -30.79 -5.08 26.70
C LEU A 353 -30.44 -3.64 27.05
N ILE A 354 -29.38 -3.44 27.83
CA ILE A 354 -28.70 -2.15 27.94
C ILE A 354 -27.53 -2.20 26.97
N VAL A 355 -27.61 -1.39 25.93
CA VAL A 355 -26.64 -1.34 24.84
C VAL A 355 -25.88 -0.02 24.88
N ALA A 356 -24.57 -0.10 24.76
CA ALA A 356 -23.68 1.04 24.64
C ALA A 356 -23.46 1.34 23.14
N VAL A 357 -23.99 2.48 22.68
CA VAL A 357 -24.05 2.84 21.25
C VAL A 357 -23.23 4.10 21.00
N PRO A 358 -22.45 4.18 19.91
CA PRO A 358 -21.77 5.41 19.51
C PRO A 358 -22.75 6.58 19.35
N THR A 359 -22.34 7.75 19.84
CA THR A 359 -23.22 8.94 19.96
C THR A 359 -23.92 9.30 18.65
N GLU A 360 -23.20 9.22 17.54
CA GLU A 360 -23.68 9.52 16.21
C GLU A 360 -24.73 8.53 15.67
N LYS A 361 -24.82 7.32 16.25
CA LYS A 361 -25.81 6.30 15.85
C LYS A 361 -27.03 6.26 16.78
N VAL A 362 -27.03 6.99 17.90
CA VAL A 362 -28.15 7.04 18.86
C VAL A 362 -29.46 7.45 18.18
N SER A 363 -29.44 8.51 17.38
CA SER A 363 -30.64 9.01 16.69
C SER A 363 -31.24 7.99 15.73
N ASN A 364 -30.41 7.18 15.07
CA ASN A 364 -30.87 6.13 14.16
C ASN A 364 -31.61 5.03 14.92
N LEU A 365 -31.13 4.67 16.11
CA LEU A 365 -31.73 3.63 16.92
C LEU A 365 -33.04 4.09 17.58
N VAL A 366 -33.08 5.32 18.10
CA VAL A 366 -34.26 5.90 18.77
C VAL A 366 -35.40 6.15 17.78
N ALA A 367 -35.09 6.39 16.50
CA ALA A 367 -36.10 6.62 15.47
C ALA A 367 -36.87 5.36 15.04
N VAL A 368 -36.40 4.16 15.41
CA VAL A 368 -36.99 2.88 15.00
C VAL A 368 -37.73 2.25 16.16
N ASN A 369 -38.93 1.71 15.88
CA ASN A 369 -39.69 0.98 16.88
C ASN A 369 -38.97 -0.32 17.25
N SER A 370 -39.01 -0.70 18.51
CA SER A 370 -38.29 -1.88 18.99
C SER A 370 -38.74 -3.20 18.33
N GLU A 371 -39.97 -3.29 17.84
CA GLU A 371 -40.53 -4.44 17.10
C GLU A 371 -39.92 -4.62 15.71
N ASP A 372 -39.34 -3.56 15.14
CA ASP A 372 -38.72 -3.56 13.81
C ASP A 372 -37.21 -3.78 13.87
N LEU A 373 -36.64 -3.95 15.06
CA LEU A 373 -35.21 -4.18 15.24
C LEU A 373 -34.85 -5.66 15.08
N PHE A 374 -33.71 -5.93 14.45
CA PHE A 374 -33.02 -7.22 14.52
C PHE A 374 -31.63 -7.01 15.09
N ILE A 375 -31.22 -7.87 16.02
CA ILE A 375 -29.92 -7.80 16.67
C ILE A 375 -29.16 -9.07 16.34
N VAL A 376 -27.93 -8.90 15.85
CA VAL A 376 -27.04 -10.01 15.48
C VAL A 376 -25.69 -9.79 16.17
N LYS A 377 -25.10 -10.85 16.72
CA LYS A 377 -23.73 -10.78 17.26
C LYS A 377 -22.73 -10.50 16.13
N ALA A 378 -21.88 -9.50 16.31
CA ALA A 378 -20.82 -9.17 15.37
C ALA A 378 -19.73 -10.26 15.41
N ALA A 379 -19.20 -10.64 14.25
CA ALA A 379 -18.04 -11.53 14.18
C ALA A 379 -16.83 -10.85 14.84
N GLY A 380 -16.24 -11.49 15.85
CA GLY A 380 -15.16 -10.94 16.68
C GLY A 380 -15.53 -10.72 18.16
N GLY A 381 -16.80 -10.81 18.54
CA GLY A 381 -17.18 -10.84 19.96
C GLY A 381 -16.96 -12.23 20.58
N ASN A 382 -16.15 -12.30 21.66
CA ASN A 382 -15.86 -13.51 22.44
C ASN A 382 -17.05 -14.46 22.65
#